data_AF-Q9ZEM6-F1
#
_entry.id   AF-Q9ZEM6-F1
#
_cell.length_a   1.000
_cell.length_b   1.000
_cell.length_c   1.000
_cell.angle_alpha   90.00
_cell.angle_beta   90.00
_cell.angle_gamma   90.00
#
_symmetry.space_group_name_H-M   'P 1'
#
loop_
_entity.id
_entity.type
_entity.pdbx_description
1 polymer ?
#
loop_
_entity_poly.entity_id
_entity_poly.type
_entity_poly.pdbx_seq_one_letter_code
_entity_poly.pdbx_strand_id
1 'polypeptide(L)'
;KVAEGGKPALVLGLGFISEGAIPFAARDPMRVLPCCIAGGALTGALSMAFGAQLMAPHGGLFVLLIPGAIHPVLLYLVAIIAGTVLAGGLYAMLKRPDTAVAKVV
;
A
#
# COMPACT_ATOMS: atom_id res chain seq x y z
N LYS A 1 12.19 8.25 13.13
CA LYS A 1 11.13 9.06 12.46
C LYS A 1 10.33 8.30 11.39
N VAL A 2 10.88 7.82 10.25
CA VAL A 2 10.09 7.04 9.26
C VAL A 2 9.58 5.71 9.83
N ALA A 3 10.41 5.02 10.64
CA ALA A 3 10.04 3.76 11.29
C ALA A 3 8.95 3.90 12.37
N GLU A 4 8.85 5.04 13.05
CA GLU A 4 7.82 5.27 14.08
C GLU A 4 6.46 5.60 13.47
N GLY A 5 6.44 6.37 12.37
CA GLY A 5 5.21 6.65 11.63
C GLY A 5 4.69 5.48 10.80
N GLY A 6 5.55 4.50 10.48
CA GLY A 6 5.18 3.34 9.66
C GLY A 6 4.19 2.39 10.34
N LYS A 7 4.33 2.19 11.66
CA LYS A 7 3.43 1.32 12.44
C LYS A 7 1.97 1.82 12.44
N PRO A 8 1.67 3.09 12.78
CA PRO A 8 0.31 3.60 12.70
C PRO A 8 -0.19 3.68 11.25
N ALA A 9 0.65 4.03 10.29
CA ALA A 9 0.25 4.07 8.89
C ALA A 9 -0.16 2.71 8.32
N LEU A 10 0.48 1.61 8.77
CA LEU A 10 0.09 0.26 8.41
C LEU A 10 -1.28 -0.11 8.97
N VAL A 11 -1.54 0.19 10.25
CA VAL A 11 -2.86 -0.07 10.88
C VAL A 11 -3.96 0.74 10.19
N LEU A 12 -3.69 2.02 9.89
CA LEU A 12 -4.62 2.90 9.18
C LEU A 12 -4.89 2.38 7.75
N GLY A 13 -3.85 2.01 7.01
CA GLY A 13 -3.98 1.49 5.65
C GLY A 13 -4.78 0.19 5.57
N LEU A 14 -4.59 -0.72 6.54
CA LEU A 14 -5.40 -1.94 6.67
C LEU A 14 -6.89 -1.61 6.89
N GLY A 15 -7.18 -0.50 7.55
CA GLY A 15 -8.52 0.04 7.76
C GLY A 15 -9.09 0.87 6.63
N PHE A 16 -8.45 0.90 5.46
CA PHE A 16 -8.84 1.76 4.34
C PHE A 16 -8.74 3.27 4.64
N ILE A 17 -7.90 3.65 5.60
CA ILE A 17 -7.61 5.03 5.96
C ILE A 17 -6.31 5.45 5.27
N SER A 18 -6.45 6.24 4.20
CA SER A 18 -5.36 6.66 3.32
C SER A 18 -4.53 7.83 3.88
N GLU A 19 -5.04 8.48 4.92
CA GLU A 19 -4.45 9.63 5.60
C GLU A 19 -3.10 9.27 6.24
N GLY A 20 -2.90 8.00 6.60
CA GLY A 20 -1.62 7.47 7.08
C GLY A 20 -0.48 7.65 6.09
N ALA A 21 -0.76 7.78 4.78
CA ALA A 21 0.25 7.99 3.73
C ALA A 21 0.66 9.46 3.54
N ILE A 22 -0.17 10.42 3.95
CA ILE A 22 0.10 11.87 3.83
C ILE A 22 1.45 12.27 4.43
N PRO A 23 1.83 11.88 5.67
CA PRO A 23 3.13 12.27 6.23
C PRO A 23 4.33 11.64 5.50
N PHE A 24 4.13 10.58 4.71
CA PHE A 24 5.17 9.99 3.86
C PHE A 24 5.30 10.74 2.54
N ALA A 25 4.16 11.01 1.89
CA ALA A 25 4.11 11.80 0.67
C ALA A 25 4.59 13.25 0.90
N ALA A 26 4.32 13.85 2.06
CA ALA A 26 4.81 15.19 2.40
C ALA A 26 6.33 15.25 2.57
N ARG A 27 6.98 14.14 2.93
CA ARG A 27 8.45 14.07 3.06
C ARG A 27 9.15 13.68 1.78
N ASP A 28 8.54 12.83 0.96
CA ASP A 28 9.13 12.30 -0.27
C ASP A 28 8.06 12.10 -1.38
N PRO A 29 7.47 13.19 -1.90
CA PRO A 29 6.33 13.10 -2.81
C PRO A 29 6.71 12.46 -4.14
N MET A 30 7.89 12.79 -4.65
CA MET A 30 8.42 12.32 -5.94
C MET A 30 8.59 10.81 -6.00
N ARG A 31 8.81 10.13 -4.87
CA ARG A 31 8.97 8.66 -4.83
C ARG A 31 7.73 7.97 -4.29
N VAL A 32 7.11 8.50 -3.24
CA VAL A 32 5.96 7.86 -2.60
C VAL A 32 4.74 7.86 -3.52
N LEU A 33 4.44 8.97 -4.20
CA LEU A 33 3.25 9.04 -5.07
C LEU A 33 3.31 8.05 -6.23
N PRO A 34 4.40 7.98 -7.04
CA PRO A 34 4.47 7.01 -8.13
C PRO A 34 4.43 5.55 -7.65
N CYS A 35 5.06 5.24 -6.50
CA CYS A 35 5.04 3.90 -5.93
C CYS A 35 3.63 3.49 -5.50
N CYS A 36 2.89 4.39 -4.82
CA CYS A 36 1.51 4.16 -4.42
C CYS A 36 0.57 4.02 -5.62
N ILE A 37 0.75 4.85 -6.65
CA ILE A 37 -0.03 4.76 -7.90
C ILE A 37 0.22 3.41 -8.59
N ALA A 38 1.48 3.01 -8.75
CA ALA A 38 1.83 1.74 -9.39
C ALA A 38 1.29 0.54 -8.61
N GLY A 39 1.44 0.53 -7.28
CA GLY A 39 0.88 -0.52 -6.42
C GLY A 39 -0.64 -0.59 -6.47
N GLY A 40 -1.31 0.57 -6.37
CA GLY A 40 -2.77 0.66 -6.44
C GLY A 40 -3.32 0.23 -7.80
N ALA A 41 -2.68 0.65 -8.89
CA ALA A 41 -3.03 0.23 -10.25
C ALA A 41 -2.89 -1.29 -10.43
N LEU A 42 -1.81 -1.89 -9.92
CA LEU A 42 -1.63 -3.34 -9.96
C LEU A 42 -2.70 -4.07 -9.16
N THR A 43 -2.97 -3.65 -7.91
CA THR A 43 -4.01 -4.25 -7.08
C THR A 43 -5.38 -4.17 -7.76
N GLY A 44 -5.71 -3.00 -8.34
CA GLY A 44 -6.96 -2.79 -9.07
C GLY A 44 -7.07 -3.67 -10.32
N ALA A 45 -6.02 -3.73 -11.14
CA ALA A 45 -5.97 -4.56 -12.33
C ALA A 45 -6.11 -6.05 -12.01
N LEU A 46 -5.39 -6.55 -10.99
CA LEU A 46 -5.51 -7.93 -10.52
C LEU A 46 -6.89 -8.23 -9.94
N SER A 47 -7.46 -7.30 -9.16
CA SER A 47 -8.81 -7.46 -8.60
C SER A 47 -9.86 -7.57 -9.70
N MET A 48 -9.76 -6.76 -10.76
CA MET A 48 -10.66 -6.85 -11.92
C MET A 48 -10.42 -8.12 -12.74
N ALA A 49 -9.16 -8.51 -12.96
CA ALA A 49 -8.82 -9.72 -13.71
C ALA A 49 -9.31 -11.00 -13.02
N PHE A 50 -9.31 -11.03 -11.68
CA PHE A 50 -9.81 -12.14 -10.89
C PHE A 50 -11.33 -12.09 -10.65
N GLY A 51 -12.02 -11.05 -11.13
CA GLY A 51 -13.46 -10.88 -10.90
C GLY A 51 -13.81 -10.68 -9.43
N ALA A 52 -12.92 -10.06 -8.65
CA ALA A 52 -13.17 -9.81 -7.23
C ALA A 52 -14.32 -8.81 -7.06
N GLN A 53 -15.42 -9.28 -6.49
CA GLN A 53 -16.57 -8.45 -6.12
C GLN A 53 -16.48 -8.09 -4.65
N LEU A 54 -16.58 -6.78 -4.35
CA LEU A 54 -16.64 -6.24 -3.00
C LEU A 54 -18.02 -5.62 -2.81
N MET A 55 -18.86 -6.21 -1.96
CA MET A 55 -20.21 -5.72 -1.67
C MET A 55 -20.25 -4.67 -0.55
N ALA A 56 -19.10 -4.40 0.09
CA ALA A 56 -19.00 -3.41 1.16
C ALA A 56 -18.78 -1.99 0.58
N PRO A 57 -19.40 -0.95 1.16
CA PRO A 57 -19.22 0.45 0.74
C PRO A 57 -17.85 1.03 1.18
N HIS A 58 -17.10 0.30 2.00
CA HIS A 58 -15.75 0.63 2.43
C HIS A 58 -14.79 -0.49 2.03
N GLY A 59 -13.51 -0.16 1.84
CA GLY A 59 -12.46 -1.16 1.58
C GLY A 59 -11.79 -1.67 2.86
N GLY A 60 -10.59 -2.21 2.70
CA GLY A 60 -9.69 -2.61 3.79
C GLY A 60 -9.72 -4.10 4.10
N LEU A 61 -8.70 -4.56 4.84
CA LEU A 61 -8.57 -5.97 5.22
C LEU A 61 -9.69 -6.42 6.15
N PHE A 62 -10.32 -5.48 6.86
CA PHE A 62 -11.47 -5.75 7.73
C PHE A 62 -12.70 -6.25 6.99
N VAL A 63 -12.84 -6.00 5.67
CA VAL A 63 -13.96 -6.54 4.89
C VAL A 63 -13.89 -8.07 4.76
N LEU A 64 -12.69 -8.66 4.88
CA LEU A 64 -12.51 -10.11 4.86
C LEU A 64 -13.13 -10.81 6.07
N LEU A 65 -13.38 -10.09 7.17
CA LEU A 65 -14.07 -10.65 8.35
C LEU A 65 -15.58 -10.81 8.14
N ILE A 66 -16.15 -10.18 7.11
CA ILE A 66 -17.59 -10.25 6.83
C ILE A 66 -17.85 -11.40 5.84
N PRO A 67 -18.51 -12.50 6.27
CA PRO A 67 -18.76 -13.64 5.40
C PRO A 67 -19.63 -13.24 4.20
N GLY A 68 -19.16 -13.57 2.98
CA GLY A 68 -19.87 -13.27 1.73
C GLY A 68 -19.67 -11.85 1.17
N ALA A 69 -18.92 -10.98 1.84
CA ALA A 69 -18.69 -9.61 1.35
C ALA A 69 -17.69 -9.52 0.19
N ILE A 70 -16.78 -10.50 0.05
CA ILE A 70 -15.78 -10.59 -1.01
C ILE A 70 -15.84 -11.96 -1.67
N HIS A 71 -15.86 -11.99 -3.00
CA HIS A 71 -15.70 -13.22 -3.77
C HIS A 71 -14.92 -12.97 -5.06
N PRO A 72 -13.84 -13.74 -5.35
CA PRO A 72 -13.14 -14.71 -4.51
C PRO A 72 -12.14 -14.07 -3.52
N VAL A 73 -12.24 -14.44 -2.24
CA VAL A 73 -11.45 -13.87 -1.11
C VAL A 73 -9.94 -14.06 -1.28
N LEU A 74 -9.50 -15.27 -1.65
CA LEU A 74 -8.08 -15.60 -1.76
C LEU A 74 -7.38 -14.78 -2.87
N LEU A 75 -8.01 -14.67 -4.03
CA LEU A 75 -7.43 -13.93 -5.16
C LEU A 75 -7.41 -12.42 -4.89
N TYR A 76 -8.40 -11.90 -4.16
CA TYR A 76 -8.40 -10.52 -3.69
C TYR A 76 -7.26 -10.26 -2.70
N LEU A 77 -6.99 -11.19 -1.77
CA LEU A 77 -5.85 -11.09 -0.86
C LEU A 77 -4.52 -11.10 -1.62
N VAL A 78 -4.38 -11.99 -2.61
CA VAL A 78 -3.19 -12.05 -3.48
C VAL A 78 -3.00 -10.74 -4.23
N ALA A 79 -4.08 -10.13 -4.76
CA ALA A 79 -4.01 -8.83 -5.43
C ALA A 79 -3.49 -7.73 -4.49
N ILE A 80 -4.00 -7.66 -3.25
CA ILE A 80 -3.53 -6.69 -2.24
C ILE A 80 -2.05 -6.90 -1.91
N ILE A 81 -1.64 -8.16 -1.68
CA ILE A 81 -0.24 -8.49 -1.35
C ILE A 81 0.66 -8.12 -2.52
N ALA A 82 0.29 -8.45 -3.76
CA ALA A 82 1.07 -8.15 -4.95
C ALA A 82 1.29 -6.63 -5.13
N GLY A 83 0.24 -5.82 -5.00
CA GLY A 83 0.38 -4.36 -5.09
C GLY A 83 1.15 -3.75 -3.91
N THR A 84 1.01 -4.31 -2.70
CA THR A 84 1.77 -3.86 -1.51
C THR A 84 3.26 -4.15 -1.68
N VAL A 85 3.61 -5.35 -2.17
CA VAL A 85 4.99 -5.75 -2.48
C VAL A 85 5.55 -4.88 -3.61
N LEU A 86 4.78 -4.58 -4.65
CA LEU A 86 5.21 -3.71 -5.73
C LEU A 86 5.48 -2.28 -5.22
N ALA A 87 4.55 -1.68 -4.47
CA ALA A 87 4.72 -0.33 -3.94
C ALA A 87 5.91 -0.24 -2.98
N GLY A 88 6.02 -1.18 -2.04
CA GLY A 88 7.14 -1.24 -1.09
C GLY A 88 8.47 -1.55 -1.76
N GLY A 89 8.47 -2.46 -2.74
CA GLY A 89 9.65 -2.86 -3.51
C GLY A 89 10.15 -1.73 -4.42
N LEU A 90 9.26 -1.06 -5.14
CA LEU A 90 9.59 0.15 -5.92
C LEU A 90 10.17 1.22 -5.01
N TYR A 91 9.52 1.49 -3.87
CA TYR A 91 10.03 2.48 -2.92
C TYR A 91 11.40 2.09 -2.37
N ALA A 92 11.63 0.81 -2.05
CA ALA A 92 12.93 0.31 -1.59
C ALA A 92 14.02 0.38 -2.67
N MET A 93 13.68 0.14 -3.93
CA MET A 93 14.63 0.25 -5.07
C MET A 93 14.96 1.71 -5.38
N LEU A 94 13.97 2.60 -5.33
CA LEU A 94 14.13 4.05 -5.54
C LEU A 94 14.86 4.73 -4.38
N LYS A 95 14.67 4.22 -3.17
CA LYS A 95 15.39 4.67 -1.98
C LYS A 95 16.81 4.09 -2.01
N ARG A 96 17.76 4.87 -2.52
CA ARG A 96 19.20 4.56 -2.37
C ARG A 96 19.52 4.25 -0.89
N PRO A 97 20.35 3.23 -0.59
CA PRO A 97 20.91 3.10 0.74
C PRO A 97 21.66 4.40 1.05
N ASP A 98 21.40 4.99 2.21
CA ASP A 98 22.13 6.17 2.70
C ASP A 98 23.58 5.77 3.05
N THR A 99 24.38 5.40 2.05
CA THR A 99 25.84 5.43 2.08
C THR A 99 26.32 6.54 1.16
N ALA A 100 25.83 7.77 1.34
CA ALA A 100 26.39 8.97 0.69
C ALA A 100 25.84 10.29 1.27
N VAL A 101 25.85 10.48 2.60
CA VAL A 101 26.16 11.81 3.16
C VAL A 101 27.11 11.59 4.33
N ALA A 102 28.34 11.25 3.99
CA ALA A 102 29.46 11.44 4.87
C ALA A 102 29.69 12.96 5.04
N LYS A 103 29.77 13.41 6.29
CA LYS A 103 30.86 14.27 6.77
C LYS A 103 31.24 15.47 5.89
N VAL A 104 30.47 16.56 5.91
CA VAL A 104 30.86 17.96 5.54
C VAL A 104 29.73 18.84 6.13
N VAL A 105 29.86 19.74 7.12
CA VAL A 105 30.91 20.52 7.79
C VAL A 105 30.56 20.55 9.28
#